data_AF-A0A7S0X0U9-F1
#
_entry.id   AF-A0A7S0X0U9-F1
#
_cell.length_a   1.000
_cell.length_b   1.000
_cell.length_c   1.000
_cell.angle_alpha   90.00
_cell.angle_beta   90.00
_cell.angle_gamma   90.00
#
_symmetry.space_group_name_H-M   'P 1'
#
loop_
_entity.id
_entity.type
_entity.pdbx_description
1 polymer ?
#
loop_
_entity_poly.entity_id
_entity_poly.type
_entity_poly.pdbx_seq_one_letter_code
_entity_poly.pdbx_strand_id
1 'polypeptide(L)'
;YNAQAAGADAVLVVNDEDGDLSTAVVPDEEGVAQLLDKLAVSAALISRADGALVKDLLRGQAAVTLALNWTDIMPRNSVVSWELWGNSNDECGALCREQLAFVHAFKPYARALEQAGAATFTPHYIIYTCPPEYMDGPECASDCYLNGTYCTPDPDGSYAKGYSGQDVLAINV
;
A
#
# COMPACT_ATOMS: atom_id res chain seq x y z
N TYR A 1 -1.50 8.99 14.11
CA TYR A 1 -1.08 8.78 15.51
C TYR A 1 -1.20 10.05 16.35
N ASN A 2 -0.46 11.13 16.02
CA ASN A 2 -0.44 12.36 16.83
C ASN A 2 -1.83 12.99 17.06
N ALA A 3 -2.67 13.06 16.03
CA ALA A 3 -4.03 13.61 16.16
C ALA A 3 -4.88 12.80 17.15
N GLN A 4 -4.80 11.47 17.12
CA GLN A 4 -5.47 10.60 18.09
C GLN A 4 -4.93 10.83 19.51
N ALA A 5 -3.61 10.96 19.67
CA ALA A 5 -3.00 11.27 20.97
C ALA A 5 -3.43 12.65 21.52
N ALA A 6 -3.77 13.59 20.63
CA ALA A 6 -4.35 14.88 20.96
C ALA A 6 -5.87 14.85 21.23
N GLY A 7 -6.50 13.67 21.18
CA GLY A 7 -7.92 13.47 21.47
C GLY A 7 -8.85 13.63 20.27
N ALA A 8 -8.36 13.57 19.03
CA ALA A 8 -9.21 13.59 17.84
C ALA A 8 -9.93 12.26 17.61
N ASP A 9 -11.23 12.31 17.33
CA ASP A 9 -12.04 11.15 16.96
C ASP A 9 -11.91 10.76 15.48
N ALA A 10 -11.55 11.72 14.63
CA ALA A 10 -11.32 11.53 13.20
C ALA A 10 -10.29 12.53 12.66
N VAL A 11 -9.66 12.20 11.52
CA VAL A 11 -8.71 13.06 10.80
C VAL A 11 -9.07 13.15 9.33
N LEU A 12 -9.10 14.38 8.81
CA LEU A 12 -9.14 14.64 7.37
C LEU A 12 -7.76 15.15 6.95
N VAL A 13 -7.09 14.38 6.09
CA VAL A 13 -5.84 14.79 5.46
C VAL A 13 -6.21 15.48 4.15
N VAL A 14 -5.75 16.70 3.94
CA VAL A 14 -6.06 17.47 2.72
C VAL A 14 -4.92 17.27 1.74
N ASN A 15 -5.24 16.90 0.50
CA ASN A 15 -4.25 16.83 -0.57
C ASN A 15 -3.57 18.19 -0.75
N ASP A 16 -2.25 18.18 -0.89
CA ASP A 16 -1.45 19.39 -1.06
C ASP A 16 -1.47 19.90 -2.51
N GLU A 17 -1.73 19.01 -3.47
CA GLU A 17 -1.90 19.31 -4.89
C GLU A 17 -3.35 19.14 -5.39
N ASP A 18 -3.65 19.75 -6.54
CA ASP A 18 -4.90 19.52 -7.26
C ASP A 18 -4.75 18.23 -8.10
N GLY A 19 -5.74 17.34 -8.07
CA GLY A 19 -5.70 16.09 -8.84
C GLY A 19 -6.39 14.92 -8.14
N ASP A 20 -6.15 13.71 -8.69
CA ASP A 20 -6.67 12.46 -8.14
C ASP A 20 -6.05 12.16 -6.78
N LEU A 21 -6.85 11.58 -5.89
CA LEU A 21 -6.39 11.15 -4.59
C LEU A 21 -5.59 9.86 -4.74
N SER A 22 -4.30 9.89 -4.39
CA SER A 22 -3.45 8.69 -4.31
C SER A 22 -2.86 8.57 -2.91
N THR A 23 -2.87 7.35 -2.37
CA THR A 23 -2.26 7.00 -1.08
C THR A 23 -1.15 5.98 -1.25
N ALA A 24 -0.69 5.73 -2.48
CA ALA A 24 0.27 4.70 -2.81
C ALA A 24 1.72 5.08 -2.48
N VAL A 25 1.95 5.53 -1.24
CA VAL A 25 3.29 5.67 -0.68
C VAL A 25 3.33 4.85 0.60
N VAL A 26 4.03 3.72 0.53
CA VAL A 26 4.41 2.95 1.72
C VAL A 26 5.36 3.85 2.53
N PRO A 27 5.16 4.01 3.84
CA PRO A 27 6.09 4.80 4.63
C PRO A 27 7.48 4.14 4.61
N ASP A 28 8.51 4.90 4.24
CA ASP A 28 9.93 4.50 4.17
C ASP A 28 10.52 4.02 5.51
N GLU A 29 9.77 4.10 6.61
CA GLU A 29 10.27 3.83 7.95
C GLU A 29 9.55 2.65 8.59
N GLU A 30 10.30 1.58 8.88
CA GLU A 30 9.85 0.38 9.62
C GLU A 30 9.19 0.73 10.98
N GLY A 31 9.55 1.88 11.56
CA GLY A 31 8.93 2.41 12.79
C GLY A 31 7.48 2.88 12.62
N VAL A 32 7.08 3.32 11.42
CA VAL A 32 5.70 3.76 11.13
C VAL A 32 4.77 2.57 11.03
N ALA A 33 5.24 1.43 10.49
CA ALA A 33 4.46 0.20 10.42
C ALA A 33 4.00 -0.28 11.82
N GLN A 34 4.86 -0.17 12.83
CA GLN A 34 4.54 -0.52 14.23
C GLN A 34 3.47 0.38 14.88
N LEU A 35 3.22 1.56 14.29
CA LEU A 35 2.18 2.47 14.77
C LEU A 35 0.81 2.13 14.20
N LEU A 36 0.73 1.38 13.09
CA LEU A 36 -0.54 1.04 12.43
C LEU A 36 -1.48 0.28 13.37
N ASP A 37 -0.97 -0.71 14.10
CA ASP A 37 -1.75 -1.50 15.07
C ASP A 37 -2.35 -0.68 16.22
N LYS A 38 -1.83 0.53 16.45
CA LYS A 38 -2.25 1.42 17.53
C LYS A 38 -3.21 2.53 17.07
N LEU A 39 -3.52 2.58 15.76
CA LEU A 39 -4.47 3.54 15.21
C LEU A 39 -5.90 3.02 15.40
N ALA A 40 -6.72 3.83 16.06
CA ALA A 40 -8.16 3.64 16.22
C ALA A 40 -8.98 4.80 15.63
N VAL A 41 -8.33 5.92 15.32
CA VAL A 41 -8.94 7.11 14.72
C VAL A 41 -9.34 6.83 13.27
N SER A 42 -10.54 7.29 12.88
CA SER A 42 -10.94 7.24 11.47
C SER A 42 -10.16 8.30 10.68
N ALA A 43 -9.52 7.90 9.58
CA ALA A 43 -8.78 8.81 8.72
C ALA A 43 -9.34 8.78 7.29
N ALA A 44 -9.43 9.93 6.65
CA ALA A 44 -9.77 10.04 5.24
C ALA A 44 -8.88 11.09 4.56
N LEU A 45 -8.47 10.78 3.32
CA LEU A 45 -7.83 11.74 2.42
C LEU A 45 -8.93 12.46 1.63
N ILE A 46 -8.88 13.79 1.57
CA ILE A 46 -9.83 14.62 0.82
C ILE A 46 -9.11 15.53 -0.17
N SER A 47 -9.83 15.96 -1.20
CA SER A 47 -9.27 16.86 -2.21
C SER A 47 -8.90 18.22 -1.62
N ARG A 48 -7.99 18.92 -2.29
CA ARG A 48 -7.63 20.30 -1.94
C ARG A 48 -8.84 21.24 -1.97
N ALA A 49 -9.74 21.04 -2.92
CA ALA A 49 -10.99 21.79 -3.06
C ALA A 49 -11.93 21.57 -1.86
N ASP A 50 -12.15 20.32 -1.45
CA ASP A 50 -12.98 20.00 -0.29
C ASP A 50 -12.37 20.56 1.00
N GLY A 51 -11.04 20.46 1.14
CA GLY A 51 -10.32 21.05 2.26
C GLY A 51 -10.46 22.57 2.35
N ALA A 52 -10.43 23.27 1.19
CA ALA A 52 -10.68 24.70 1.13
C ALA A 52 -12.12 25.05 1.53
N LEU A 53 -13.09 24.29 1.03
CA LEU A 53 -14.51 24.45 1.37
C LEU A 53 -14.74 24.31 2.88
N VAL A 54 -14.20 23.27 3.52
CA VAL A 54 -14.32 23.07 4.98
C VAL A 54 -13.68 24.23 5.74
N LYS A 55 -12.50 24.71 5.32
CA LYS A 55 -11.85 25.87 5.94
C LYS A 55 -12.68 27.14 5.83
N ASP A 56 -13.30 27.37 4.68
CA ASP A 56 -14.17 28.55 4.46
C ASP A 56 -15.45 28.49 5.30
N LEU A 57 -16.06 27.32 5.43
CA LEU A 57 -17.21 27.11 6.32
C LEU A 57 -16.86 27.40 7.79
N LEU A 58 -15.69 26.95 8.24
CA LEU A 58 -15.22 27.20 9.61
C LEU A 58 -14.92 28.68 9.88
N ARG A 59 -14.44 29.44 8.88
CA ARG A 59 -14.23 30.89 8.99
C ARG A 59 -15.54 31.65 9.22
N GLY A 60 -16.65 31.13 8.72
CA GLY A 60 -18.00 31.66 8.93
C GLY A 60 -18.54 31.51 10.36
N GLN A 61 -17.77 30.94 11.30
CA GLN A 61 -18.16 30.66 12.69
C GLN A 61 -19.38 29.74 12.83
N ALA A 62 -19.75 29.02 11.77
CA ALA A 62 -20.76 27.97 11.83
C ALA A 62 -20.11 26.66 12.28
N ALA A 63 -20.80 25.91 13.14
CA ALA A 63 -20.42 24.54 13.42
C ALA A 63 -20.53 23.72 12.13
N VAL A 64 -19.45 23.03 11.76
CA VAL A 64 -19.41 22.17 10.58
C VAL A 64 -19.50 20.73 11.04
N THR A 65 -20.56 20.03 10.63
CA THR A 65 -20.73 18.59 10.87
C THR A 65 -20.34 17.83 9.61
N LEU A 66 -19.46 16.85 9.75
CA LEU A 66 -19.00 15.99 8.66
C LEU A 66 -19.37 14.55 9.00
N ALA A 67 -19.84 13.80 7.99
CA ALA A 67 -20.16 12.38 8.13
C ALA A 67 -19.22 11.58 7.22
N LEU A 68 -18.35 10.77 7.82
CA LEU A 68 -17.57 9.77 7.10
C LEU A 68 -18.44 8.53 6.91
N ASN A 69 -19.01 8.39 5.71
CA ASN A 69 -19.90 7.29 5.39
C ASN A 69 -19.24 6.28 4.46
N TRP A 70 -18.89 5.12 5.01
CA TRP A 70 -18.31 4.00 4.29
C TRP A 70 -19.35 2.98 3.78
N THR A 71 -20.65 3.21 4.04
CA THR A 71 -21.68 2.26 3.57
C THR A 71 -21.82 2.24 2.05
N ASP A 72 -21.43 3.31 1.35
CA ASP A 72 -21.51 3.37 -0.11
C ASP A 72 -20.30 2.71 -0.82
N ILE A 73 -19.20 2.46 -0.08
CA ILE A 73 -18.07 1.65 -0.57
C ILE A 73 -18.28 0.15 -0.32
N MET A 74 -19.33 -0.23 0.43
CA MET A 74 -19.65 -1.63 0.60
C MET A 74 -20.16 -2.20 -0.73
N PRO A 75 -19.67 -3.38 -1.16
CA PRO A 75 -20.10 -3.99 -2.41
C PRO A 75 -21.63 -4.12 -2.45
N ARG A 76 -22.26 -3.51 -3.47
CA ARG A 76 -23.71 -3.63 -3.69
C ARG A 76 -24.10 -4.98 -4.28
N ASN A 77 -23.14 -5.70 -4.87
CA ASN A 77 -23.34 -7.04 -5.40
C ASN A 77 -23.22 -8.08 -4.29
N SER A 78 -23.98 -9.18 -4.43
CA SER A 78 -23.89 -10.34 -3.54
C SER A 78 -22.59 -11.13 -3.70
N VAL A 79 -21.79 -10.81 -4.72
CA VAL A 79 -20.47 -11.39 -5.00
C VAL A 79 -19.46 -10.26 -4.99
N VAL A 80 -18.42 -10.43 -4.18
CA VAL A 80 -17.34 -9.45 -4.03
C VAL A 80 -16.13 -9.89 -4.86
N SER A 81 -15.71 -9.06 -5.80
CA SER A 81 -14.40 -9.23 -6.45
C SER A 81 -13.33 -8.58 -5.58
N TRP A 82 -12.26 -9.31 -5.30
CA TRP A 82 -11.10 -8.76 -4.60
C TRP A 82 -9.81 -9.21 -5.26
N GLU A 83 -8.82 -8.33 -5.21
CA GLU A 83 -7.51 -8.52 -5.82
C GLU A 83 -6.43 -8.41 -4.75
N LEU A 84 -5.38 -9.24 -4.88
CA LEU A 84 -4.19 -9.14 -4.05
C LEU A 84 -3.00 -8.83 -4.95
N TRP A 85 -2.37 -7.68 -4.75
CA TRP A 85 -1.22 -7.24 -5.51
C TRP A 85 0.04 -7.38 -4.65
N GLY A 86 0.96 -8.24 -5.08
CA GLY A 86 2.32 -8.36 -4.53
C GLY A 86 3.36 -8.03 -5.60
N ASN A 87 4.62 -7.86 -5.21
CA ASN A 87 5.68 -7.56 -6.16
C ASN A 87 7.05 -8.11 -5.72
N SER A 88 8.01 -8.18 -6.64
CA SER A 88 9.36 -8.67 -6.34
C SER A 88 10.20 -7.75 -5.44
N ASN A 89 9.76 -6.52 -5.22
CA ASN A 89 10.39 -5.53 -4.34
C ASN A 89 9.83 -5.55 -2.91
N ASP A 90 8.98 -6.53 -2.57
CA ASP A 90 8.54 -6.72 -1.20
C ASP A 90 9.75 -7.15 -0.33
N GLU A 91 10.35 -6.18 0.36
CA GLU A 91 11.57 -6.36 1.17
C GLU A 91 11.37 -7.31 2.36
N CYS A 92 12.42 -8.05 2.71
CA CYS A 92 12.39 -8.88 3.92
C CYS A 92 12.44 -8.01 5.19
N GLY A 93 11.41 -8.10 6.05
CA GLY A 93 11.30 -7.26 7.24
C GLY A 93 10.00 -7.47 8.01
N ALA A 94 9.65 -6.55 8.92
CA ALA A 94 8.37 -6.60 9.62
C ALA A 94 7.18 -6.55 8.64
N LEU A 95 7.26 -5.71 7.61
CA LEU A 95 6.19 -5.54 6.63
C LEU A 95 5.93 -6.82 5.80
N CYS A 96 6.98 -7.45 5.27
CA CYS A 96 6.86 -8.72 4.56
C CYS A 96 6.32 -9.85 5.46
N ARG A 97 6.73 -9.91 6.73
CA ARG A 97 6.15 -10.87 7.69
C ARG A 97 4.65 -10.65 7.90
N GLU A 98 4.18 -9.40 7.99
CA GLU A 98 2.76 -9.08 8.10
C GLU A 98 1.98 -9.45 6.84
N GLN A 99 2.53 -9.15 5.64
CA GLN A 99 1.92 -9.55 4.37
C GLN A 99 1.80 -11.08 4.25
N LEU A 100 2.87 -11.82 4.56
CA LEU A 100 2.86 -13.29 4.58
C LEU A 100 1.86 -13.84 5.60
N ALA A 101 1.85 -13.28 6.82
CA ALA A 101 0.93 -13.68 7.87
C ALA A 101 -0.52 -13.48 7.45
N PHE A 102 -0.84 -12.35 6.80
CA PHE A 102 -2.15 -12.09 6.22
C PHE A 102 -2.52 -13.15 5.19
N VAL A 103 -1.66 -13.43 4.20
CA VAL A 103 -1.95 -14.43 3.16
C VAL A 103 -2.21 -15.81 3.77
N HIS A 104 -1.39 -16.21 4.75
CA HIS A 104 -1.56 -17.49 5.45
C HIS A 104 -2.87 -17.55 6.25
N ALA A 105 -3.18 -16.49 7.01
CA ALA A 105 -4.37 -16.42 7.86
C ALA A 105 -5.65 -16.29 7.04
N PHE A 106 -5.61 -15.58 5.90
CA PHE A 106 -6.78 -15.31 5.07
C PHE A 106 -7.15 -16.47 4.15
N LYS A 107 -6.18 -17.30 3.74
CA LYS A 107 -6.37 -18.47 2.88
C LYS A 107 -7.63 -19.32 3.17
N PRO A 108 -7.90 -19.78 4.41
CA PRO A 108 -9.11 -20.58 4.69
C PRO A 108 -10.41 -19.80 4.44
N TYR A 109 -10.44 -18.50 4.75
CA TYR A 109 -11.62 -17.65 4.55
C TYR A 109 -11.85 -17.36 3.08
N ALA A 110 -10.79 -17.02 2.33
CA ALA A 110 -10.85 -16.83 0.88
C ALA A 110 -11.46 -18.05 0.19
N ARG A 111 -10.96 -19.25 0.52
CA ARG A 111 -11.49 -20.52 -0.02
C ARG A 111 -12.97 -20.72 0.31
N ALA A 112 -13.38 -20.45 1.55
CA ALA A 112 -14.77 -20.62 1.96
C ALA A 112 -15.69 -19.65 1.20
N LEU A 113 -15.26 -18.40 1.00
CA LEU A 113 -16.02 -17.38 0.26
C LEU A 113 -16.15 -17.71 -1.23
N GLU A 114 -15.08 -18.19 -1.87
CA GLU A 114 -15.12 -18.63 -3.27
C GLU A 114 -16.01 -19.86 -3.46
N GLN A 115 -15.90 -20.86 -2.59
CA GLN A 115 -16.74 -22.06 -2.64
C GLN A 115 -18.22 -21.77 -2.42
N ALA A 116 -18.53 -20.75 -1.61
CA ALA A 116 -19.89 -20.27 -1.40
C ALA A 116 -20.42 -19.41 -2.56
N GLY A 117 -19.57 -19.08 -3.55
CA GLY A 117 -19.91 -18.14 -4.64
C GLY A 117 -20.10 -16.71 -4.16
N ALA A 118 -19.60 -16.35 -2.98
CA ALA A 118 -19.74 -15.04 -2.36
C ALA A 118 -18.58 -14.09 -2.69
N ALA A 119 -17.47 -14.62 -3.21
CA ALA A 119 -16.34 -13.80 -3.67
C ALA A 119 -15.62 -14.43 -4.87
N THR A 120 -14.94 -13.59 -5.64
CA THR A 120 -13.96 -13.99 -6.66
C THR A 120 -12.59 -13.40 -6.30
N PHE A 121 -11.55 -14.23 -6.38
CA PHE A 121 -10.18 -13.83 -6.06
C PHE A 121 -9.28 -13.78 -7.29
N THR A 122 -8.56 -12.68 -7.47
CA THR A 122 -7.52 -12.55 -8.50
C THR A 122 -6.19 -12.11 -7.87
N PRO A 123 -5.18 -12.99 -7.76
CA PRO A 123 -3.83 -12.57 -7.36
C PRO A 123 -3.07 -11.95 -8.54
N HIS A 124 -2.32 -10.90 -8.24
CA HIS A 124 -1.38 -10.25 -9.13
C HIS A 124 0.00 -10.25 -8.46
N TYR A 125 1.03 -10.67 -9.20
CA TYR A 125 2.41 -10.60 -8.74
C TYR A 125 3.23 -9.87 -9.79
N ILE A 126 3.75 -8.71 -9.43
CA ILE A 126 4.54 -7.86 -10.32
C ILE A 126 6.00 -8.30 -10.23
N ILE A 127 6.59 -8.57 -11.39
CA ILE A 127 8.02 -8.85 -11.52
C ILE A 127 8.59 -7.80 -12.45
N TYR A 128 9.69 -7.16 -12.03
CA TYR A 128 10.41 -6.25 -12.89
C TYR A 128 11.32 -7.02 -13.85
N THR A 129 11.52 -6.47 -15.04
CA THR A 129 12.44 -7.00 -16.05
C THR A 129 13.40 -5.91 -16.47
N CYS A 130 14.63 -6.30 -16.80
CA CYS A 130 15.64 -5.38 -17.28
C CYS A 130 15.34 -4.98 -18.72
N PRO A 131 15.19 -3.68 -19.03
CA PRO A 131 14.97 -3.26 -20.40
C PRO A 131 16.21 -3.56 -21.26
N PRO A 132 16.04 -3.89 -22.56
CA PRO A 132 17.15 -4.29 -23.43
C PRO A 132 18.30 -3.29 -23.49
N GLU A 133 18.02 -2.00 -23.33
CA GLU A 133 19.01 -0.93 -23.41
C GLU A 133 19.96 -0.90 -22.19
N TYR A 134 19.58 -1.53 -21.08
CA TYR A 134 20.33 -1.55 -19.83
C TYR A 134 20.95 -2.91 -19.51
N MET A 135 20.87 -3.89 -20.43
CA MET A 135 21.31 -5.27 -20.18
C MET A 135 22.77 -5.40 -19.75
N ASP A 136 23.65 -4.55 -20.28
CA ASP A 136 25.07 -4.51 -19.93
C ASP A 136 25.39 -3.45 -18.85
N GLY A 137 24.36 -2.78 -18.33
CA GLY A 137 24.47 -1.73 -17.31
C GLY A 137 24.65 -2.28 -15.89
N PRO A 138 25.24 -1.49 -14.98
CA PRO A 138 25.42 -1.89 -13.59
C PRO A 138 24.09 -2.21 -12.88
N GLU A 139 23.01 -1.55 -13.27
CA GLU A 139 21.66 -1.77 -12.73
C GLU A 139 21.23 -3.22 -12.98
N CYS A 140 21.29 -3.67 -14.24
CA CYS A 140 20.88 -5.02 -14.64
C CYS A 140 21.78 -6.10 -14.05
N ALA A 141 23.09 -5.84 -14.04
CA ALA A 141 24.08 -6.75 -13.52
C ALA A 141 23.97 -6.95 -11.99
N SER A 142 23.50 -5.92 -11.27
CA SER A 142 23.28 -5.95 -9.82
C SER A 142 21.94 -6.56 -9.44
N ASP A 143 20.87 -6.16 -10.14
CA ASP A 143 19.52 -6.29 -9.60
C ASP A 143 18.69 -7.40 -10.25
N CYS A 144 19.24 -8.07 -11.27
CA CYS A 144 18.49 -9.03 -12.08
C CYS A 144 19.10 -10.43 -12.18
N TYR A 145 18.27 -11.47 -12.09
CA TYR A 145 18.58 -12.86 -12.43
C TYR A 145 18.22 -13.24 -13.86
N LEU A 146 18.81 -14.35 -14.33
CA LEU A 146 18.54 -14.96 -15.64
C LEU A 146 18.61 -13.94 -16.77
N ASN A 147 19.73 -13.21 -16.83
CA ASN A 147 20.02 -12.23 -17.88
C ASN A 147 18.89 -11.20 -18.04
N GLY A 148 18.50 -10.55 -16.94
CA GLY A 148 17.48 -9.49 -16.96
C GLY A 148 16.03 -9.95 -16.91
N THR A 149 15.76 -11.26 -16.88
CA THR A 149 14.38 -11.79 -16.93
C THR A 149 13.62 -11.57 -15.63
N TYR A 150 14.31 -11.52 -14.49
CA TYR A 150 13.71 -11.29 -13.18
C TYR A 150 14.54 -10.23 -12.47
N CYS A 151 13.93 -9.13 -12.09
CA CYS A 151 14.59 -8.02 -11.43
C CYS A 151 13.81 -7.57 -10.20
N THR A 152 14.52 -6.93 -9.28
CA THR A 152 13.94 -6.09 -8.24
C THR A 152 14.91 -4.95 -7.93
N PRO A 153 14.44 -3.72 -7.69
CA PRO A 153 15.32 -2.65 -7.24
C PRO A 153 16.15 -3.07 -6.01
N ASP A 154 17.40 -2.61 -5.97
CA ASP A 154 18.24 -2.69 -4.78
C ASP A 154 17.52 -2.05 -3.57
N PRO A 155 17.27 -2.79 -2.47
CA PRO A 155 16.54 -2.31 -1.30
C PRO A 155 17.27 -1.17 -0.56
N ASP A 156 18.59 -1.08 -0.70
CA ASP A 156 19.40 -0.02 -0.11
C ASP A 156 19.55 1.18 -1.07
N GLY A 157 18.93 1.11 -2.26
CA GLY A 157 19.06 2.10 -3.33
C GLY A 157 20.50 2.26 -3.82
N SER A 158 21.36 1.26 -3.60
CA SER A 158 22.80 1.37 -3.85
C SER A 158 23.43 0.08 -4.38
N TYR A 159 23.72 0.06 -5.68
CA TYR A 159 24.42 -1.05 -6.35
C TYR A 159 25.86 -1.34 -5.86
N ALA A 160 26.34 -0.60 -4.85
CA ALA A 160 27.71 -0.70 -4.34
C ALA A 160 27.79 -1.13 -2.86
N LYS A 161 26.67 -1.17 -2.13
CA LYS A 161 26.65 -1.42 -0.68
C LYS A 161 25.31 -1.99 -0.27
N GLY A 162 25.34 -2.94 0.68
CA GLY A 162 24.12 -3.55 1.21
C GLY A 162 23.74 -4.82 0.45
N TYR A 163 22.46 -5.14 0.42
CA TYR A 163 21.93 -6.26 -0.36
C TYR A 163 21.56 -5.79 -1.76
N SER A 164 21.99 -6.53 -2.78
CA SER A 164 21.60 -6.24 -4.16
C SER A 164 20.16 -6.70 -4.44
N GLY A 165 19.56 -6.21 -5.53
CA GLY A 165 18.28 -6.76 -6.00
C GLY A 165 18.34 -8.27 -6.29
N GLN A 166 19.48 -8.78 -6.79
CA GLN A 166 19.68 -10.22 -6.91
C GLN A 166 19.59 -10.94 -5.56
N ASP A 167 20.21 -10.42 -4.50
CA ASP A 167 20.15 -11.07 -3.19
C ASP A 167 18.71 -11.21 -2.68
N VAL A 168 17.85 -10.24 -2.96
CA VAL A 168 16.42 -10.26 -2.63
C VAL A 168 15.68 -11.34 -3.43
N LEU A 169 15.93 -11.43 -4.74
CA LEU A 169 15.30 -12.43 -5.60
C LEU A 169 15.67 -13.87 -5.21
N ALA A 170 16.91 -14.10 -4.76
CA ALA A 170 17.41 -15.42 -4.37
C ALA A 170 16.61 -16.07 -3.22
N ILE A 171 15.90 -15.26 -2.41
CA ILE A 171 15.08 -15.75 -1.29
C ILE A 171 13.82 -16.50 -1.78
N ASN A 172 13.39 -16.24 -3.02
CA ASN A 172 12.22 -16.85 -3.63
C ASN A 172 12.54 -18.07 -4.53
N VAL A 173 13.81 -18.52 -4.55
CA VAL A 173 14.30 -19.63 -5.40
C VAL A 173 14.44 -20.93 -4.61
#